data_AF-A0A382P037-F1
#
_entry.id   AF-A0A382P037-F1
#
_cell.length_a   1.000
_cell.length_b   1.000
_cell.length_c   1.000
_cell.angle_alpha   90.00
_cell.angle_beta   90.00
_cell.angle_gamma   90.00
#
_symmetry.space_group_name_H-M   'P 1'
#
loop_
_entity.id
_entity.type
_entity.pdbx_description
1 polymer ?
#
loop_
_entity_poly.entity_id
_entity_poly.type
_entity_poly.pdbx_seq_one_letter_code
_entity_poly.pdbx_strand_id
1 'polypeptide(L)'
;MSELLESRWQDTKGALLEGLIGTKKAVMATTLENTRKYLSEAATGGATSAGNVATLNRVILPVIRRVMPTVIANELVGVQPMTGPVGQIHTLRVRYSDTNDNVVAGEEALSPFKIATAYSGTGTDPAG
;
A
#
# COMPACT_ATOMS: atom_id res chain seq x y z
N MET A 1 -37.09 21.13 2.22
CA MET A 1 -36.00 20.11 2.20
C MET A 1 -35.11 20.20 3.45
N SER A 2 -34.87 21.38 4.05
CA SER A 2 -34.12 21.54 5.33
C SER A 2 -34.84 20.94 6.55
N GLU A 3 -36.16 21.15 6.69
CA GLU A 3 -36.94 20.67 7.85
C GLU A 3 -37.00 19.12 7.97
N LEU A 4 -36.84 18.41 6.85
CA LEU A 4 -36.86 16.95 6.80
C LEU A 4 -35.53 16.34 7.27
N LEU A 5 -34.42 17.07 7.12
CA LEU A 5 -33.11 16.67 7.64
C LEU A 5 -32.98 16.90 9.15
N GLU A 6 -33.65 17.93 9.67
CA GLU A 6 -33.61 18.26 11.10
C GLU A 6 -34.51 17.34 11.94
N SER A 7 -35.68 16.95 11.41
CA SER A 7 -36.63 16.08 12.12
C SER A 7 -36.22 14.60 12.14
N ARG A 8 -35.40 14.13 11.19
CA ARG A 8 -34.94 12.73 11.06
C ARG A 8 -33.42 12.61 10.93
N TRP A 9 -32.69 13.39 11.72
CA TRP A 9 -31.22 13.41 11.68
C TRP A 9 -30.58 12.05 11.99
N GLN A 10 -31.14 11.27 12.93
CA GLN A 10 -30.57 9.97 13.28
C GLN A 10 -30.71 8.94 12.15
N ASP A 11 -31.88 8.92 11.49
CA ASP A 11 -32.16 8.01 10.37
C ASP A 11 -31.28 8.37 9.15
N THR A 12 -31.13 9.67 8.87
CA THR A 12 -30.26 10.16 7.78
C THR A 12 -28.78 9.95 8.09
N LYS A 13 -28.34 10.14 9.34
CA LYS A 13 -26.98 9.81 9.79
C LYS A 13 -26.70 8.31 9.67
N GLY A 14 -27.67 7.45 9.97
CA GLY A 14 -27.57 6.01 9.77
C GLY A 14 -27.34 5.64 8.31
N ALA A 15 -28.16 6.18 7.41
CA ALA A 15 -28.06 5.95 5.97
C ALA A 15 -26.74 6.47 5.37
N LEU A 16 -26.27 7.64 5.81
CA LEU A 16 -24.99 8.23 5.35
C LEU A 16 -23.76 7.50 5.90
N LEU A 17 -23.93 6.66 6.92
CA LEU A 17 -22.88 5.84 7.53
C LEU A 17 -23.01 4.35 7.13
N GLU A 18 -23.93 4.03 6.23
CA GLU A 18 -24.09 2.67 5.69
C GLU A 18 -22.89 2.32 4.80
N GLY A 19 -22.34 1.11 4.99
CA GLY A 19 -21.16 0.63 4.27
C GLY A 19 -19.81 1.08 4.84
N LEU A 20 -19.77 1.92 5.88
CA LEU A 20 -18.52 2.35 6.52
C LEU A 20 -18.24 1.56 7.80
N ILE A 21 -17.03 0.98 7.93
CA ILE A 21 -16.65 0.11 9.04
C ILE A 21 -15.50 0.72 9.86
N GLY A 22 -15.54 0.52 11.18
CA GLY A 22 -14.45 0.86 12.10
C GLY A 22 -14.19 2.37 12.22
N THR A 23 -12.92 2.75 12.26
CA THR A 23 -12.46 4.14 12.49
C THR A 23 -13.02 5.14 11.49
N LYS A 24 -13.24 4.73 10.23
CA LYS A 24 -13.78 5.62 9.20
C LYS A 24 -15.23 6.05 9.53
N LYS A 25 -16.04 5.14 10.09
CA LYS A 25 -17.42 5.43 10.50
C LYS A 25 -17.45 6.45 11.63
N ALA A 26 -16.55 6.32 12.60
CA ALA A 26 -16.44 7.24 13.71
C ALA A 26 -16.06 8.66 13.25
N VAL A 27 -15.05 8.80 12.39
CA VAL A 27 -14.61 10.10 11.87
C VAL A 27 -15.69 10.78 11.02
N MET A 28 -16.38 10.01 10.17
CA MET A 28 -17.49 10.53 9.36
C MET A 28 -18.69 10.95 10.22
N ALA A 29 -18.99 10.20 11.30
CA ALA A 29 -20.06 10.55 12.22
C ALA A 29 -19.78 11.87 12.97
N THR A 30 -18.54 12.11 13.39
CA THR A 30 -18.15 13.33 14.11
C THR A 30 -18.13 14.55 13.18
N THR A 31 -17.65 14.39 11.94
CA THR A 31 -17.64 15.50 10.95
C THR A 31 -19.05 15.93 10.54
N LEU A 32 -19.97 14.98 10.37
CA LEU A 32 -21.38 15.28 10.10
C LEU A 32 -22.05 16.03 11.26
N GLU A 33 -21.75 15.66 12.51
CA GLU A 33 -22.29 16.35 13.70
C GLU A 33 -21.77 17.79 13.82
N ASN A 34 -20.47 17.99 13.57
CA ASN A 34 -19.87 19.32 13.56
C ASN A 34 -20.46 20.20 12.44
N THR A 35 -20.70 19.64 11.26
CA THR A 35 -21.26 20.36 10.11
C THR A 35 -22.69 20.83 10.39
N ARG A 36 -23.53 19.98 11.01
CA ARG A 36 -24.87 20.36 11.45
C ARG A 36 -24.83 21.55 12.42
N LYS A 37 -23.93 21.48 13.41
CA LYS A 37 -23.78 22.55 14.41
C LYS A 37 -23.40 23.88 13.76
N TYR A 38 -22.41 23.88 12.85
CA TYR A 38 -22.01 25.08 12.11
C TYR A 38 -23.13 25.66 11.23
N LEU A 39 -23.92 24.80 10.59
CA LEU A 39 -25.05 25.26 9.77
C LEU A 39 -26.18 25.86 10.62
N SER A 40 -26.44 25.32 11.81
CA SER A 40 -27.40 25.92 12.75
C SER A 40 -26.94 27.27 13.30
N GLU A 41 -25.63 27.45 13.53
CA GLU A 41 -25.05 28.71 13.98
C GLU A 41 -25.04 29.78 12.87
N ALA A 42 -24.89 29.38 11.60
CA ALA A 42 -24.89 30.29 10.46
C ALA A 42 -26.28 30.80 10.02
N ALA A 43 -27.36 30.15 10.45
CA ALA A 43 -28.72 30.47 10.00
C ALA A 43 -29.37 31.65 10.74
N THR A 44 -28.76 32.19 11.80
CA THR A 44 -29.38 33.23 12.64
C THR A 44 -28.84 34.64 12.32
N GLY A 45 -29.55 35.35 11.44
CA GLY A 45 -29.79 36.80 11.61
C GLY A 45 -28.72 37.81 11.19
N GLY A 46 -28.02 37.63 10.05
CA GLY A 46 -27.00 38.60 9.61
C GLY A 46 -26.86 38.90 8.11
N ALA A 47 -27.65 38.30 7.23
CA ALA A 47 -27.58 38.57 5.79
C ALA A 47 -28.66 39.60 5.38
N THR A 48 -28.42 40.88 5.68
CA THR A 48 -29.11 41.99 5.00
C THR A 48 -28.69 42.00 3.53
N SER A 49 -29.46 41.29 2.69
CA SER A 49 -29.34 41.31 1.25
C SER A 49 -29.58 42.73 0.72
N ALA A 50 -28.52 43.49 0.48
CA ALA A 50 -28.56 44.70 -0.32
C ALA A 50 -29.00 44.34 -1.75
N GLY A 51 -30.22 44.76 -2.12
CA GLY A 51 -30.95 44.30 -3.30
C GLY A 51 -30.40 44.69 -4.68
N ASN A 52 -29.12 45.06 -4.83
CA ASN A 52 -28.55 45.49 -6.11
C ASN A 52 -27.18 44.89 -6.47
N VAL A 53 -26.80 43.76 -5.87
CA VAL A 53 -25.72 42.91 -6.40
C VAL A 53 -26.38 41.66 -6.95
N ALA A 54 -26.45 41.52 -8.27
CA ALA A 54 -26.79 40.25 -8.88
C ALA A 54 -25.76 39.22 -8.39
N THR A 55 -26.17 38.36 -7.47
CA THR A 55 -25.35 37.27 -6.96
C THR A 55 -24.91 36.42 -8.15
N LEU A 56 -23.63 36.44 -8.53
CA LEU A 56 -23.13 35.60 -9.61
C LEU A 56 -23.47 34.14 -9.29
N ASN A 57 -24.10 33.45 -10.24
CA ASN A 57 -24.29 32.01 -10.18
C ASN A 57 -22.91 31.34 -10.26
N ARG A 58 -22.35 30.99 -9.11
CA ARG A 58 -21.11 30.21 -9.02
C ARG A 58 -21.36 28.80 -9.56
N VAL A 59 -21.03 28.57 -10.82
CA VAL A 59 -20.89 27.24 -11.41
C VAL A 59 -19.60 26.63 -10.86
N ILE A 60 -19.73 25.66 -9.97
CA ILE A 60 -18.60 24.91 -9.44
C ILE A 60 -18.26 23.82 -10.44
N LEU A 61 -17.17 24.00 -11.18
CA LEU A 61 -16.63 22.95 -12.03
C LEU A 61 -16.01 21.86 -11.13
N PRO A 62 -16.34 20.57 -11.33
CA PRO A 62 -15.72 19.49 -10.57
C PRO A 62 -14.21 19.49 -10.78
N VAL A 63 -13.45 19.69 -9.71
CA VAL A 63 -11.99 19.57 -9.75
C VAL A 63 -11.63 18.11 -9.57
N ILE A 64 -11.09 17.48 -10.60
CA ILE A 64 -10.58 16.11 -10.51
C ILE A 64 -9.19 16.13 -9.89
N ARG A 65 -9.01 15.38 -8.79
CA ARG A 65 -7.67 15.13 -8.23
C ARG A 65 -7.01 13.97 -8.96
N ARG A 66 -5.68 14.00 -9.05
CA ARG A 66 -4.90 12.86 -9.56
C ARG A 66 -5.06 11.66 -8.63
N VAL A 67 -5.11 10.46 -9.21
CA VAL A 67 -5.00 9.20 -8.45
C VAL A 67 -3.51 8.89 -8.25
N MET A 68 -3.13 8.47 -7.05
CA MET A 68 -1.78 8.00 -6.80
C MET A 68 -1.64 6.57 -7.38
N PRO A 69 -0.53 6.25 -8.06
CA PRO A 69 -0.32 4.91 -8.61
C PRO A 69 -0.03 3.88 -7.49
N THR A 70 -0.31 2.60 -7.77
CA THR A 70 0.04 1.48 -6.88
C THR A 70 1.46 0.98 -7.15
N VAL A 71 2.15 0.50 -6.10
CA VAL A 71 3.51 -0.05 -6.19
C VAL A 71 3.51 -1.53 -5.84
N ILE A 72 4.17 -2.34 -6.66
CA ILE A 72 4.29 -3.80 -6.48
C ILE A 72 5.68 -4.23 -5.98
N ALA A 73 6.50 -3.27 -5.52
CA ALA A 73 7.89 -3.53 -5.19
C ALA A 73 8.05 -4.66 -4.15
N ASN A 74 7.19 -4.69 -3.14
CA ASN A 74 7.26 -5.69 -2.07
C ASN A 74 6.76 -7.09 -2.47
N GLU A 75 6.11 -7.22 -3.63
CA GLU A 75 5.60 -8.51 -4.13
C GLU A 75 6.67 -9.25 -4.93
N LEU A 76 7.66 -8.54 -5.47
CA LEU A 76 8.71 -9.10 -6.33
C LEU A 76 9.97 -9.50 -5.56
N VAL A 77 10.27 -8.81 -4.45
CA VAL A 77 11.50 -9.02 -3.69
C VAL A 77 11.20 -9.37 -2.23
N GLY A 78 11.89 -10.39 -1.73
CA GLY A 78 11.90 -10.68 -0.30
C GLY A 78 12.64 -9.57 0.45
N VAL A 79 12.07 -9.10 1.55
CA VAL A 79 12.70 -8.13 2.44
C VAL A 79 13.05 -8.80 3.77
N GLN A 80 14.29 -8.64 4.22
CA GLN A 80 14.68 -8.99 5.57
C GLN A 80 14.81 -7.69 6.37
N PRO A 81 13.96 -7.44 7.38
CA PRO A 81 14.06 -6.24 8.20
C PRO A 81 15.44 -6.14 8.86
N MET A 82 16.09 -4.98 8.76
CA MET A 82 17.38 -4.73 9.39
C MET A 82 17.17 -4.02 10.74
N THR A 83 17.75 -4.58 11.80
CA THR A 83 17.75 -3.99 13.15
C THR A 83 18.94 -3.06 13.40
N GLY A 84 19.98 -3.12 12.56
CA GLY A 84 21.18 -2.30 12.63
C GLY A 84 21.59 -1.71 11.28
N PRO A 85 22.54 -0.77 11.26
CA PRO A 85 22.95 -0.05 10.04
C PRO A 85 23.70 -0.92 9.02
N VAL A 86 24.25 -2.07 9.44
CA VAL A 86 25.01 -2.98 8.57
C VAL A 86 24.55 -4.41 8.81
N GLY A 87 24.28 -5.14 7.73
CA GLY A 87 23.98 -6.57 7.72
C GLY A 87 25.15 -7.36 7.16
N GLN A 88 25.40 -8.55 7.69
CA GLN A 88 26.39 -9.49 7.16
C GLN A 88 25.68 -10.72 6.61
N ILE A 89 26.08 -11.15 5.41
CA ILE A 89 25.57 -12.36 4.77
C ILE A 89 26.75 -13.33 4.66
N HIS A 90 26.57 -14.52 5.19
CA HIS A 90 27.55 -15.59 5.14
C HIS A 90 27.07 -16.66 4.17
N THR A 91 27.94 -17.08 3.27
CA THR A 91 27.66 -18.13 2.28
C THR A 91 28.68 -19.26 2.45
N LEU A 92 28.20 -20.50 2.53
CA LEU A 92 29.06 -21.67 2.45
C LEU A 92 29.15 -22.11 1.00
N ARG A 93 30.39 -22.16 0.48
CA ARG A 93 30.68 -22.64 -0.87
C ARG A 93 31.58 -23.85 -0.79
N VAL A 94 31.04 -25.03 -1.07
CA VAL A 94 31.80 -26.30 -1.07
C VAL A 94 32.58 -26.39 -2.38
N ARG A 95 33.87 -26.69 -2.30
CA ARG A 95 34.76 -26.79 -3.46
C ARG A 95 35.45 -28.14 -3.50
N TYR A 96 35.76 -28.61 -4.70
CA TYR A 96 36.65 -29.76 -4.88
C TYR A 96 38.10 -29.38 -4.57
N SER A 97 38.82 -30.29 -3.91
CA SER A 97 40.22 -30.09 -3.54
C SER A 97 41.14 -30.31 -4.75
N ASP A 98 40.86 -31.36 -5.52
CA ASP A 98 41.76 -31.85 -6.55
C ASP A 98 41.13 -31.73 -7.95
N THR A 99 41.98 -31.76 -8.96
CA THR A 99 41.55 -31.78 -10.36
C THR A 99 41.32 -33.23 -10.78
N ASN A 100 40.19 -33.51 -11.44
CA ASN A 100 39.85 -34.82 -11.99
C ASN A 100 39.19 -34.63 -13.37
N ASP A 101 38.78 -35.71 -14.03
CA ASP A 101 38.08 -35.66 -15.30
C ASP A 101 36.85 -34.72 -15.20
N ASN A 102 36.77 -33.80 -16.15
CA ASN A 102 35.79 -32.71 -16.21
C ASN A 102 35.72 -31.74 -15.00
N VAL A 103 36.61 -31.76 -14.00
CA VAL A 103 36.55 -30.80 -12.86
C VAL A 103 37.92 -30.28 -12.45
N VAL A 104 38.01 -28.96 -12.24
CA VAL A 104 39.24 -28.30 -11.77
C VAL A 104 39.18 -28.07 -10.26
N ALA A 105 40.34 -28.19 -9.60
CA ALA A 105 40.49 -27.84 -8.19
C ALA A 105 39.97 -26.42 -7.91
N GLY A 106 39.14 -26.28 -6.88
CA GLY A 106 38.49 -25.01 -6.51
C GLY A 106 37.14 -24.73 -7.19
N GLU A 107 36.70 -25.60 -8.11
CA GLU A 107 35.35 -25.54 -8.69
C GLU A 107 34.29 -25.98 -7.65
N GLU A 108 33.07 -25.42 -7.75
CA GLU A 108 32.02 -25.62 -6.74
C GLU A 108 31.32 -26.96 -6.88
N ALA A 109 31.28 -27.73 -5.79
CA ALA A 109 30.82 -29.10 -5.81
C ALA A 109 29.29 -29.27 -5.92
N LEU A 110 28.53 -28.28 -5.42
CA LEU A 110 27.07 -28.30 -5.45
C LEU A 110 26.54 -27.23 -6.42
N SER A 111 27.20 -27.07 -7.56
CA SER A 111 26.73 -26.15 -8.59
C SER A 111 25.50 -26.72 -9.30
N PRO A 112 24.51 -25.88 -9.66
CA PRO A 112 23.30 -26.35 -10.35
C PRO A 112 23.55 -26.74 -11.82
N PHE A 113 24.72 -26.41 -12.38
CA PHE A 113 25.01 -26.61 -13.79
C PHE A 113 25.90 -27.82 -14.07
N LYS A 114 26.71 -28.24 -13.09
CA LYS A 114 27.75 -29.25 -13.29
C LYS A 114 28.02 -30.00 -12.00
N ILE A 115 27.99 -31.33 -12.08
CA ILE A 115 28.27 -32.25 -10.99
C ILE A 115 29.46 -33.10 -11.41
N ALA A 116 30.46 -33.23 -10.54
CA ALA A 116 31.64 -34.03 -10.80
C ALA A 116 31.37 -35.52 -10.54
N THR A 117 30.70 -36.19 -11.48
CA THR A 117 30.40 -37.63 -11.42
C THR A 117 31.65 -38.49 -11.28
N ALA A 118 32.76 -38.09 -11.91
CA ALA A 118 34.04 -38.80 -11.85
C ALA A 118 34.80 -38.61 -10.53
N TYR A 119 34.46 -37.61 -9.71
CA TYR A 119 35.31 -37.17 -8.59
C TYR A 119 35.43 -38.21 -7.47
N SER A 120 34.35 -38.93 -7.16
CA SER A 120 34.33 -40.03 -6.17
C SER A 120 34.31 -41.43 -6.81
N GLY A 121 34.55 -41.52 -8.13
CA GLY A 121 34.44 -42.73 -8.94
C GLY A 121 35.80 -43.24 -9.44
N THR A 122 35.80 -43.93 -10.60
CA THR A 122 37.00 -44.52 -11.22
C THR A 122 37.97 -43.50 -11.84
N GLY A 123 37.75 -42.20 -11.63
CA GLY A 123 38.56 -41.13 -12.22
C GLY A 123 38.25 -40.83 -13.70
N THR A 124 37.16 -41.38 -14.22
CA THR A 124 36.65 -41.16 -15.58
C THR A 124 35.16 -40.87 -15.49
N ASP A 125 34.68 -39.86 -16.19
CA ASP A 125 33.25 -39.58 -16.25
C ASP A 125 32.53 -40.77 -16.89
N PRO A 126 31.55 -41.41 -16.23
CA PRO A 126 30.75 -42.47 -16.85
C PRO A 126 29.94 -41.98 -18.06
N ALA A 127 29.85 -40.66 -18.26
CA ALA A 127 29.31 -40.01 -19.45
C ALA A 127 30.37 -39.68 -20.52
N GLY A 128 31.60 -40.23 -20.42
CA GLY A 128 32.60 -40.17 -21.48
C GLY A 128 32.03 -40.55 -22.85
#